data_AF-A0A1H4NAS0-F1
#
_entry.id   AF-A0A1H4NAS0-F1
#
_cell.length_a   1.000
_cell.length_b   1.000
_cell.length_c   1.000
_cell.angle_alpha   90.00
_cell.angle_beta   90.00
_cell.angle_gamma   90.00
#
_symmetry.space_group_name_H-M   'P 1'
#
loop_
_entity.id
_entity.type
_entity.pdbx_description
1 polymer ?
#
loop_
_entity_poly.entity_id
_entity_poly.type
_entity_poly.pdbx_seq_one_letter_code
_entity_poly.pdbx_strand_id
1 'polypeptide(L)'
;MRKTALFLTFLIITTFLFGCRATENQQYTENAKTAKTYIENEGYKVLSYEGSVSTYVLTKDLVKTLPYSMYWTLPGNNPENVYGKTVEVEKFIVKNHPLDNYKNGNMKAKGKTEVYVHLADGNVVAGTSFPVMDAKLTGGYWNINGKTND
;
A
#
# COMPACT_ATOMS: atom_id res chain seq x y z
N MET A 1 -52.95 -0.63 -29.65
CA MET A 1 -51.68 -1.28 -29.21
C MET A 1 -50.45 -0.34 -29.28
N ARG A 2 -50.61 0.99 -29.17
CA ARG A 2 -49.52 1.98 -29.33
C ARG A 2 -49.11 2.72 -28.05
N LYS A 3 -49.75 2.40 -26.90
CA LYS A 3 -49.51 3.06 -25.61
C LYS A 3 -48.74 2.18 -24.60
N THR A 4 -48.73 0.86 -24.80
CA THR A 4 -47.98 -0.08 -23.96
C THR A 4 -46.49 -0.11 -24.31
N ALA A 5 -46.12 0.17 -25.56
CA ALA A 5 -44.71 0.22 -25.98
C ALA A 5 -43.95 1.44 -25.41
N LEU A 6 -44.60 2.59 -25.21
CA LEU A 6 -43.93 3.78 -24.66
C LEU A 6 -43.63 3.67 -23.15
N PHE A 7 -44.48 2.97 -22.39
CA PHE A 7 -44.28 2.77 -20.95
C PHE A 7 -43.16 1.78 -20.64
N LEU A 8 -42.97 0.77 -21.51
CA LEU A 8 -41.89 -0.21 -21.38
C LEU A 8 -40.50 0.39 -21.67
N THR A 9 -40.40 1.37 -22.58
CA THR A 9 -39.11 2.02 -22.88
C THR A 9 -38.66 2.98 -21.78
N PHE A 10 -39.59 3.64 -21.07
CA PHE A 10 -39.24 4.53 -19.95
C PHE A 10 -38.80 3.76 -18.69
N LEU A 11 -39.29 2.53 -18.50
CA LEU A 11 -38.95 1.67 -17.36
C LEU A 11 -37.56 1.00 -17.49
N ILE A 12 -37.03 0.89 -18.71
CA ILE A 12 -35.73 0.25 -18.99
C ILE A 12 -34.56 1.26 -18.91
N ILE A 13 -34.84 2.57 -19.05
CA ILE A 13 -33.81 3.63 -19.01
C ILE A 13 -33.45 4.05 -17.58
N THR A 14 -34.31 3.78 -16.59
CA THR A 14 -34.07 4.18 -15.19
C THR A 14 -33.26 3.17 -14.37
N THR A 15 -32.98 1.97 -14.89
CA THR A 15 -32.21 0.93 -14.18
C THR A 15 -30.69 1.05 -14.35
N PHE A 16 -30.18 2.04 -15.10
CA PHE A 16 -28.77 2.09 -15.50
C PHE A 16 -27.83 2.99 -14.69
N LEU A 17 -28.27 3.70 -13.65
CA LEU A 17 -27.39 4.70 -12.98
C LEU A 17 -27.25 4.61 -11.46
N PHE A 18 -27.81 3.60 -10.80
CA PHE A 18 -27.42 3.27 -9.42
C PHE A 18 -26.35 2.18 -9.41
N GLY A 19 -25.28 2.38 -10.18
CA GLY A 19 -23.98 1.80 -9.87
C GLY A 19 -23.42 2.51 -8.64
N CYS A 20 -24.10 2.35 -7.49
CA CYS A 20 -23.55 2.74 -6.20
C CYS A 20 -22.31 1.86 -6.05
N ARG A 21 -21.13 2.43 -6.31
CA ARG A 21 -19.90 1.83 -5.82
C ARG A 21 -20.11 1.73 -4.33
N ALA A 22 -20.29 0.52 -3.83
CA ALA A 22 -20.09 0.25 -2.44
C ALA A 22 -18.64 0.69 -2.16
N THR A 23 -18.47 1.92 -1.70
CA THR A 23 -17.40 2.23 -0.77
C THR A 23 -17.68 1.33 0.41
N GLU A 24 -17.09 0.12 0.38
CA GLU A 24 -16.83 -0.59 1.62
C GLU A 24 -16.28 0.46 2.56
N ASN A 25 -17.00 0.74 3.65
CA ASN A 25 -16.48 1.50 4.76
C ASN A 25 -15.40 0.63 5.40
N GLN A 26 -14.25 0.50 4.71
CA GLN A 26 -13.10 -0.19 5.21
C GLN A 26 -12.67 0.59 6.45
N GLN A 27 -12.86 -0.02 7.61
CA GLN A 27 -12.57 0.63 8.88
C GLN A 27 -11.06 0.73 9.04
N TYR A 28 -10.53 1.93 8.81
CA TYR A 28 -9.13 2.23 9.06
C TYR A 28 -8.89 2.47 10.56
N THR A 29 -7.79 1.92 11.07
CA THR A 29 -7.18 2.38 12.33
C THR A 29 -6.66 3.82 12.14
N GLU A 30 -6.38 4.54 13.22
CA GLU A 30 -5.75 5.87 13.10
C GLU A 30 -4.39 5.79 12.40
N ASN A 31 -3.59 4.75 12.70
CA ASN A 31 -2.32 4.50 12.02
C ASN A 31 -2.51 4.25 10.52
N ALA A 32 -3.52 3.47 10.13
CA ALA A 32 -3.80 3.23 8.72
C ALA A 32 -4.31 4.50 8.01
N LYS A 33 -5.04 5.41 8.69
CA LYS A 33 -5.39 6.73 8.12
C LYS A 33 -4.15 7.59 7.90
N THR A 34 -3.24 7.65 8.88
CA THR A 34 -1.97 8.37 8.75
C THR A 34 -1.13 7.81 7.61
N ALA A 35 -0.98 6.48 7.55
CA ALA A 35 -0.26 5.78 6.49
C ALA A 35 -0.85 6.06 5.11
N LYS A 36 -2.18 5.96 4.97
CA LYS A 36 -2.89 6.27 3.72
C LYS A 36 -2.62 7.71 3.26
N THR A 37 -2.72 8.66 4.18
CA THR A 37 -2.49 10.08 3.88
C THR A 37 -1.07 10.33 3.41
N TYR A 38 -0.09 9.70 4.07
CA TYR A 38 1.31 9.76 3.68
C TYR A 38 1.53 9.21 2.26
N ILE A 39 0.98 8.02 1.95
CA ILE A 39 1.07 7.39 0.62
C ILE A 39 0.48 8.30 -0.46
N GLU A 40 -0.68 8.91 -0.20
CA GLU A 40 -1.35 9.79 -1.17
C GLU A 40 -0.58 11.10 -1.39
N ASN A 41 0.07 11.63 -0.35
CA ASN A 41 0.92 12.83 -0.43
C ASN A 41 2.21 12.58 -1.22
N GLU A 42 2.74 11.35 -1.23
CA GLU A 42 3.85 10.95 -2.12
C GLU A 42 3.39 10.81 -3.59
N GLY A 43 2.10 10.99 -3.89
CA GLY A 43 1.54 10.97 -5.24
C GLY A 43 1.03 9.61 -5.70
N TYR A 44 0.99 8.62 -4.81
CA TYR A 44 0.52 7.27 -5.12
C TYR A 44 -0.99 7.13 -4.93
N LYS A 45 -1.63 6.35 -5.80
CA LYS A 45 -3.04 6.01 -5.69
C LYS A 45 -3.21 4.74 -4.87
N VAL A 46 -3.86 4.83 -3.72
CA VAL A 46 -4.24 3.65 -2.92
C VAL A 46 -5.35 2.86 -3.63
N LEU A 47 -5.13 1.57 -3.82
CA LEU A 47 -6.10 0.63 -4.41
C LEU A 47 -6.81 -0.18 -3.33
N SER A 48 -6.08 -0.65 -2.33
CA SER A 48 -6.61 -1.40 -1.19
C SER A 48 -5.73 -1.25 0.04
N TYR A 49 -6.33 -1.42 1.21
CA TYR A 49 -5.62 -1.61 2.48
C TYR A 49 -5.69 -3.08 2.87
N GLU A 50 -4.54 -3.65 3.22
CA GLU A 50 -4.35 -5.08 3.44
C GLU A 50 -4.22 -5.43 4.94
N GLY A 51 -4.41 -4.44 5.82
CA GLY A 51 -4.34 -4.61 7.26
C GLY A 51 -2.99 -4.24 7.89
N SER A 52 -2.98 -4.27 9.22
CA SER A 52 -1.76 -4.25 10.02
C SER A 52 -1.11 -5.63 9.96
N VAL A 53 0.10 -5.69 9.42
CA VAL A 53 0.78 -6.96 9.09
C VAL A 53 1.91 -7.30 10.06
N SER A 54 2.31 -6.37 10.92
CA SER A 54 3.35 -6.60 11.92
C SER A 54 3.32 -5.55 13.04
N THR A 55 3.71 -5.98 14.24
CA THR A 55 3.99 -5.10 15.38
C THR A 55 5.25 -5.60 16.08
N TYR A 56 6.20 -4.71 16.37
CA TYR A 56 7.44 -5.07 17.05
C TYR A 56 8.05 -3.89 17.79
N VAL A 57 8.90 -4.15 18.79
CA VAL A 57 9.71 -3.09 19.42
C VAL A 57 11.03 -2.98 18.67
N LEU A 58 11.34 -1.80 18.14
CA LEU A 58 12.59 -1.61 17.41
C LEU A 58 13.75 -1.43 18.38
N THR A 59 14.71 -2.35 18.38
CA THR A 59 15.95 -2.23 19.17
C THR A 59 17.16 -2.04 18.25
N LYS A 60 18.27 -1.55 18.82
CA LYS A 60 19.54 -1.41 18.10
C LYS A 60 20.05 -2.73 17.53
N ASP A 61 19.77 -3.84 18.21
CA ASP A 61 20.17 -5.17 17.74
C ASP A 61 19.20 -5.70 16.69
N LEU A 62 17.90 -5.46 16.84
CA LEU A 62 16.90 -5.91 15.87
C LEU A 62 17.18 -5.31 14.48
N VAL A 63 17.51 -4.02 14.40
CA VAL A 63 17.86 -3.33 13.13
C VAL A 63 19.02 -4.01 12.38
N LYS A 64 19.90 -4.72 13.07
CA LYS A 64 21.06 -5.40 12.45
C LYS A 64 20.74 -6.82 11.98
N THR A 65 19.56 -7.34 12.31
CA THR A 65 19.14 -8.71 11.99
C THR A 65 18.21 -8.74 10.78
N LEU A 66 18.24 -9.85 10.03
CA LEU A 66 17.26 -10.08 8.98
C LEU A 66 15.88 -10.40 9.57
N PRO A 67 14.77 -9.94 8.96
CA PRO A 67 14.74 -9.12 7.75
C PRO A 67 14.83 -7.60 8.02
N TYR A 68 14.84 -7.16 9.28
CA TYR A 68 14.77 -5.73 9.66
C TYR A 68 15.89 -4.88 9.08
N SER A 69 17.11 -5.41 8.96
CA SER A 69 18.21 -4.69 8.31
C SER A 69 17.90 -4.37 6.86
N MET A 70 17.09 -5.18 6.16
CA MET A 70 16.67 -4.88 4.79
C MET A 70 15.67 -3.71 4.70
N TYR A 71 15.00 -3.35 5.80
CA TYR A 71 14.00 -2.29 5.84
C TYR A 71 14.63 -0.99 6.33
N TRP A 72 15.37 -1.06 7.43
CA TRP A 72 15.82 0.11 8.18
C TRP A 72 17.11 0.73 7.65
N THR A 73 17.85 0.03 6.78
CA THR A 73 19.05 0.62 6.13
C THR A 73 18.73 1.31 4.81
N LEU A 74 17.47 1.32 4.37
CA LEU A 74 17.07 1.94 3.10
C LEU A 74 17.06 3.47 3.20
N PRO A 75 17.31 4.20 2.10
CA PRO A 75 17.38 5.66 2.14
C PRO A 75 16.04 6.26 2.57
N GLY A 76 16.09 7.21 3.50
CA GLY A 76 14.90 7.87 4.07
C GLY A 76 14.34 7.20 5.32
N ASN A 77 14.74 5.96 5.63
CA ASN A 77 14.35 5.29 6.87
C ASN A 77 15.39 5.61 7.96
N ASN A 78 14.94 6.13 9.11
CA ASN A 78 15.83 6.48 10.23
C ASN A 78 15.44 5.75 11.52
N PRO A 79 16.20 4.73 11.95
CA PRO A 79 15.88 3.98 13.16
C PRO A 79 16.23 4.72 14.47
N GLU A 80 17.07 5.76 14.44
CA GLU A 80 17.65 6.36 15.66
C GLU A 80 16.59 6.94 16.60
N ASN A 81 15.57 7.59 16.06
CA ASN A 81 14.49 8.21 16.83
C ASN A 81 13.38 7.23 17.23
N VAL A 82 13.53 5.96 16.86
CA VAL A 82 12.50 4.92 17.00
C VAL A 82 12.93 3.81 17.97
N TYR A 83 14.20 3.78 18.38
CA TYR A 83 14.68 2.76 19.31
C TYR A 83 13.89 2.74 20.62
N GLY A 84 13.50 1.54 21.05
CA GLY A 84 12.69 1.29 22.23
C GLY A 84 11.20 1.52 22.02
N LYS A 85 10.76 2.01 20.86
CA LYS A 85 9.35 2.23 20.55
C LYS A 85 8.71 1.01 19.88
N THR A 86 7.41 0.86 20.08
CA THR A 86 6.58 -0.05 19.31
C THR A 86 6.38 0.53 17.91
N VAL A 87 6.69 -0.28 16.90
CA VAL A 87 6.43 -0.02 15.49
C VAL A 87 5.28 -0.89 15.03
N GLU A 88 4.28 -0.28 14.41
CA GLU A 88 3.19 -0.96 13.70
C GLU A 88 3.39 -0.80 12.19
N VAL A 89 3.09 -1.86 11.44
CA VAL A 89 3.29 -1.88 9.99
C VAL A 89 1.95 -2.05 9.28
N GLU A 90 1.55 -1.02 8.55
CA GLU A 90 0.33 -0.99 7.76
C GLU A 90 0.64 -1.29 6.29
N LYS A 91 -0.06 -2.26 5.69
CA LYS A 91 0.15 -2.68 4.31
C LYS A 91 -0.92 -2.15 3.36
N PHE A 92 -0.51 -1.63 2.22
CA PHE A 92 -1.37 -1.13 1.16
C PHE A 92 -0.97 -1.70 -0.20
N ILE A 93 -1.92 -1.79 -1.12
CA ILE A 93 -1.65 -1.95 -2.55
C ILE A 93 -1.88 -0.61 -3.23
N VAL A 94 -0.89 -0.15 -3.97
CA VAL A 94 -0.89 1.17 -4.61
C VAL A 94 -0.68 1.07 -6.12
N LYS A 95 -0.94 2.18 -6.79
CA LYS A 95 -0.65 2.43 -8.20
C LYS A 95 0.04 3.78 -8.39
N ASN A 96 0.66 3.96 -9.55
CA ASN A 96 1.52 5.10 -9.90
C ASN A 96 2.86 5.08 -9.16
N HIS A 97 3.29 3.90 -8.73
CA HIS A 97 4.58 3.71 -8.07
C HIS A 97 5.65 3.27 -9.08
N PRO A 98 6.93 3.67 -8.94
CA PRO A 98 8.01 3.27 -9.86
C PRO A 98 8.09 1.75 -10.12
N LEU A 99 7.84 0.94 -9.09
CA LEU A 99 7.87 -0.52 -9.16
C LEU A 99 6.66 -1.15 -9.88
N ASP A 100 5.62 -0.39 -10.25
CA ASP A 100 4.51 -0.90 -11.05
C ASP A 100 4.98 -1.43 -12.40
N ASN A 101 6.10 -0.91 -12.90
CA ASN A 101 6.73 -1.29 -14.16
C ASN A 101 7.98 -2.17 -13.98
N TYR A 102 8.24 -2.67 -12.77
CA TYR A 102 9.41 -3.49 -12.48
C TYR A 102 9.48 -4.73 -13.39
N LYS A 103 10.68 -5.01 -13.89
CA LYS A 103 11.00 -6.16 -14.74
C LYS A 103 12.41 -6.66 -14.42
N ASN A 104 12.56 -7.97 -14.31
CA ASN A 104 13.86 -8.64 -14.22
C ASN A 104 13.79 -10.00 -14.94
N GLY A 105 14.40 -10.09 -16.12
CA GLY A 105 14.23 -11.24 -17.01
C GLY A 105 12.76 -11.46 -17.38
N ASN A 106 12.27 -12.68 -17.15
CA ASN A 106 10.88 -13.06 -17.41
C ASN A 106 9.91 -12.64 -16.28
N MET A 107 10.42 -12.10 -15.18
CA MET A 107 9.60 -11.63 -14.07
C MET A 107 9.15 -10.19 -14.31
N LYS A 108 7.85 -9.93 -14.17
CA LYS A 108 7.25 -8.61 -14.40
C LYS A 108 6.19 -8.30 -13.35
N ALA A 109 6.16 -7.04 -12.92
CA ALA A 109 5.11 -6.51 -12.06
C ALA A 109 3.73 -6.50 -12.74
N LYS A 110 2.69 -6.67 -11.92
CA LYS A 110 1.27 -6.63 -12.33
C LYS A 110 0.72 -5.20 -12.46
N GLY A 111 1.58 -4.19 -12.61
CA GLY A 111 1.15 -2.79 -12.72
C GLY A 111 0.63 -2.20 -11.41
N LYS A 112 1.06 -2.77 -10.28
CA LYS A 112 0.75 -2.32 -8.91
C LYS A 112 1.86 -2.72 -7.94
N THR A 113 1.95 -2.03 -6.82
CA THR A 113 3.01 -2.17 -5.82
C THR A 113 2.41 -2.37 -4.43
N GLU A 114 3.04 -3.22 -3.62
CA GLU A 114 2.79 -3.29 -2.18
C GLU A 114 3.62 -2.23 -1.47
N VAL A 115 2.99 -1.47 -0.57
CA VAL A 115 3.68 -0.49 0.29
C VAL A 115 3.44 -0.88 1.74
N TYR A 116 4.50 -0.85 2.52
CA TYR A 116 4.51 -1.11 3.95
C TYR A 116 4.95 0.17 4.66
N VAL A 117 4.06 0.76 5.44
CA VAL A 117 4.33 1.98 6.19
C VAL A 117 4.55 1.62 7.64
N HIS A 118 5.69 1.99 8.19
CA HIS A 118 6.06 1.74 9.57
C HIS A 118 5.72 2.99 10.39
N LEU A 119 4.93 2.82 11.44
CA LEU A 119 4.50 3.90 12.32
C LEU A 119 4.97 3.66 13.75
N ALA A 120 5.44 4.72 14.42
CA ALA A 120 5.70 4.74 15.84
C ALA A 120 5.11 6.01 16.45
N ASP A 121 4.42 5.88 17.59
CA ASP A 121 3.67 6.97 18.22
C ASP A 121 2.73 7.71 17.24
N GLY A 122 2.10 6.97 16.32
CA GLY A 122 1.20 7.52 15.30
C GLY A 122 1.87 8.27 14.14
N ASN A 123 3.21 8.34 14.10
CA ASN A 123 3.96 9.03 13.05
C ASN A 123 4.62 8.04 12.10
N VAL A 124 4.69 8.38 10.81
CA VAL A 124 5.45 7.59 9.83
C VAL A 124 6.94 7.74 10.11
N VAL A 125 7.63 6.60 10.26
CA VAL A 125 9.05 6.56 10.61
C VAL A 125 9.91 5.79 9.60
N ALA A 126 9.29 4.93 8.80
CA ALA A 126 9.92 4.25 7.68
C ALA A 126 8.88 3.79 6.66
N GLY A 127 9.32 3.51 5.45
CA GLY A 127 8.49 2.93 4.41
C GLY A 127 9.28 1.99 3.50
N THR A 128 8.65 0.89 3.11
CA THR A 128 9.21 -0.03 2.11
C THR A 128 8.18 -0.35 1.03
N SER A 129 8.66 -0.78 -0.12
CA SER A 129 7.82 -1.15 -1.26
C SER A 129 8.33 -2.43 -1.95
N PHE A 130 7.38 -3.12 -2.59
CA PHE A 130 7.65 -4.36 -3.30
C PHE A 130 6.69 -4.55 -4.49
N PRO A 131 7.16 -4.91 -5.70
CA PRO A 131 6.27 -5.06 -6.84
C PRO A 131 5.33 -6.25 -6.64
N VAL A 132 4.05 -6.10 -6.96
CA VAL A 132 3.13 -7.25 -6.97
C VAL A 132 3.37 -8.07 -8.22
N MET A 133 3.74 -9.34 -8.06
CA MET A 133 4.06 -10.25 -9.17
C MET A 133 3.48 -11.66 -8.94
N ASP A 134 3.51 -12.51 -9.98
CA ASP A 134 3.18 -13.94 -9.86
C ASP A 134 4.32 -14.76 -9.26
N ALA A 135 5.56 -14.44 -9.65
CA ALA A 135 6.75 -15.13 -9.17
C ALA A 135 7.20 -14.56 -7.82
N LYS A 136 7.68 -15.45 -6.93
CA LYS A 136 8.38 -15.01 -5.72
C LYS A 136 9.71 -14.38 -6.12
N LEU A 137 9.85 -13.09 -5.82
CA LEU A 137 11.14 -12.41 -5.88
C LEU A 137 11.97 -12.83 -4.66
N THR A 138 13.24 -13.12 -4.92
CA THR A 138 14.26 -13.29 -3.87
C THR A 138 15.09 -12.01 -3.84
N GLY A 139 15.44 -11.54 -2.64
CA GLY A 139 16.19 -10.30 -2.46
C GLY A 139 15.64 -9.45 -1.33
N GLY A 140 15.99 -8.16 -1.38
CA GLY A 140 15.56 -7.16 -0.39
C GLY A 140 14.32 -6.39 -0.82
N TYR A 141 14.06 -5.33 -0.08
CA TYR A 141 12.98 -4.38 -0.33
C TYR A 141 13.54 -3.10 -0.95
N TRP A 142 12.64 -2.30 -1.55
CA TRP A 142 12.92 -0.91 -1.88
C TRP A 142 12.33 -0.02 -0.79
N ASN A 143 12.78 1.23 -0.70
CA ASN A 143 12.09 2.22 0.12
C ASN A 143 10.71 2.56 -0.49
N ILE A 144 9.94 3.45 0.15
CA ILE A 144 8.61 3.84 -0.36
C ILE A 144 8.62 4.50 -1.74
N ASN A 145 9.78 4.93 -2.23
CA ASN A 145 9.94 5.58 -3.53
C ASN A 145 10.67 4.68 -4.55
N GLY A 146 10.73 3.37 -4.29
CA GLY A 146 11.30 2.40 -5.22
C GLY A 146 12.83 2.44 -5.34
N LYS A 147 13.55 2.94 -4.32
CA LYS A 147 15.02 3.04 -4.30
C LYS A 147 15.66 2.04 -3.34
N THR A 148 16.84 1.56 -3.69
CA THR A 148 17.73 0.80 -2.81
C THR A 148 18.86 1.70 -2.29
N ASN A 149 19.76 1.15 -1.48
CA ASN A 149 21.07 1.76 -1.27
C ASN A 149 21.84 1.64 -2.58
N ASP A 150 22.10 2.77 -3.24
CA ASP A 150 22.95 2.82 -4.44
C ASP A 150 24.41 2.45 -4.12
#